data_AF-P82647-F1
#
_entry.id   AF-P82647-F1
#
_cell.length_a   1.000
_cell.length_b   1.000
_cell.length_c   1.000
_cell.angle_alpha   90.00
_cell.angle_beta   90.00
_cell.angle_gamma   90.00
#
_symmetry.space_group_name_H-M   'P 1'
#
loop_
_entity.id
_entity.type
_entity.pdbx_description
1 polymer ?
#
loop_
_entity_poly.entity_id
_entity_poly.type
_entity_poly.pdbx_seq_one_letter_code
_entity_poly.pdbx_strand_id
1 'polypeptide(L)'
;MKWATLFMVSCVLMFFVMNNINEVESIHVEQAGVCEFTGEFPGKCGNNGRKMCVEAMNKKNKGSPGENKKNLRCECFDNPVVILGRPKRICRCRNNC
;
A
#
# COMPACT_ATOMS: atom_id res chain seq x y z
N MET A 1 -36.53 27.24 -2.91
CA MET A 1 -35.65 26.77 -1.81
C MET A 1 -35.24 25.30 -1.88
N LYS A 2 -35.96 24.42 -2.61
CA LYS A 2 -35.66 22.97 -2.70
C LYS A 2 -34.34 22.62 -3.43
N TRP A 3 -33.84 23.50 -4.29
CA TRP A 3 -32.61 23.27 -5.06
C TRP A 3 -31.36 23.52 -4.22
N ALA A 4 -31.38 24.53 -3.34
CA ALA A 4 -30.29 24.82 -2.43
C ALA A 4 -30.04 23.65 -1.45
N THR A 5 -31.11 23.01 -0.96
CA THR A 5 -31.00 21.84 -0.08
C THR A 5 -30.40 20.62 -0.81
N LEU A 6 -30.78 20.38 -2.07
CA LEU A 6 -30.21 19.28 -2.86
C LEU A 6 -28.72 19.49 -3.14
N PHE A 7 -28.31 20.72 -3.42
CA PHE A 7 -26.90 21.07 -3.63
C PHE A 7 -26.06 20.89 -2.37
N MET A 8 -26.57 21.30 -1.21
CA MET A 8 -25.88 21.09 0.07
C MET A 8 -25.70 19.59 0.38
N VAL A 9 -26.72 18.77 0.14
CA VAL A 9 -26.63 17.31 0.32
C VAL A 9 -25.60 16.69 -0.62
N SER A 10 -25.54 17.11 -1.89
CA SER A 10 -24.53 16.60 -2.83
C SER A 10 -23.11 16.99 -2.42
N CYS A 11 -22.91 18.20 -1.91
CA CYS A 11 -21.60 18.66 -1.43
C CYS A 11 -21.13 17.83 -0.24
N VAL A 12 -22.00 17.57 0.74
CA VAL A 12 -21.67 16.75 1.91
C VAL A 12 -21.28 15.33 1.48
N LEU A 13 -22.02 14.72 0.55
CA LEU A 13 -21.68 13.39 0.02
C LEU A 13 -20.31 13.37 -0.67
N MET A 14 -19.97 14.40 -1.45
CA MET A 14 -18.64 14.51 -2.07
C MET A 14 -17.53 14.61 -1.03
N PHE A 15 -17.72 15.36 0.07
CA PHE A 15 -16.75 15.42 1.16
C PHE A 15 -16.56 14.05 1.84
N PHE A 16 -17.64 13.29 2.06
CA PHE A 16 -17.53 11.93 2.59
C PHE A 16 -16.78 11.00 1.64
N VAL A 17 -17.02 11.09 0.33
CA VAL A 17 -16.30 10.30 -0.68
C VAL A 17 -14.82 10.68 -0.71
N MET A 18 -14.49 11.97 -0.70
CA MET A 18 -13.08 12.42 -0.67
C MET A 18 -12.36 12.04 0.62
N ASN A 19 -13.03 12.11 1.78
CA ASN A 19 -12.44 11.65 3.05
C ASN A 19 -12.23 10.12 3.07
N ASN A 20 -13.13 9.34 2.48
CA ASN A 20 -12.94 7.89 2.35
C ASN A 20 -11.80 7.54 1.38
N ILE A 21 -11.62 8.28 0.28
CA ILE A 21 -10.50 8.08 -0.64
C ILE A 21 -9.16 8.40 0.06
N ASN A 22 -9.13 9.47 0.86
CA ASN A 22 -7.97 9.77 1.69
C ASN A 22 -7.72 8.71 2.77
N GLU A 23 -8.74 8.08 3.37
CA GLU A 23 -8.53 6.96 4.32
C GLU A 23 -7.91 5.73 3.66
N VAL A 24 -8.16 5.49 2.36
CA VAL A 24 -7.53 4.38 1.63
C VAL A 24 -6.09 4.73 1.19
N GLU A 25 -5.78 6.01 0.97
CA GLU A 25 -4.44 6.47 0.59
C GLU A 25 -3.54 6.83 1.79
N SER A 26 -4.11 6.99 3.00
CA SER A 26 -3.41 7.48 4.21
C SER A 26 -3.02 6.42 5.25
N ILE A 27 -3.03 5.12 4.91
CA ILE A 27 -2.24 4.14 5.69
C ILE A 27 -0.73 4.27 5.38
N HIS A 28 -0.30 5.35 4.76
CA HIS A 28 1.06 5.87 4.92
C HIS A 28 1.10 6.62 6.25
N VAL A 29 1.20 5.87 7.35
CA VAL A 29 1.59 6.45 8.63
C VAL A 29 3.01 6.99 8.43
N GLU A 30 3.13 8.27 8.11
CA GLU A 30 4.38 9.03 8.27
C GLU A 30 4.71 9.05 9.76
N GLN A 31 5.23 7.93 10.27
CA GLN A 31 6.15 7.97 11.39
C GLN A 31 7.37 8.71 10.85
N ALA A 32 7.50 9.99 11.18
CA ALA A 32 8.60 10.87 10.77
C ALA A 32 9.93 10.09 10.70
N GLY A 33 10.44 9.86 9.49
CA GLY A 33 11.66 9.08 9.27
C GLY A 33 11.49 7.67 8.68
N VAL A 34 10.27 7.19 8.39
CA VAL A 34 10.03 5.85 7.82
C VAL A 34 9.08 5.88 6.61
N CYS A 35 9.61 5.53 5.44
CA CYS A 35 8.84 5.21 4.25
C CYS A 35 8.36 3.77 4.31
N GLU A 36 7.04 3.58 4.18
CA GLU A 36 6.45 2.27 4.01
C GLU A 36 6.04 2.04 2.55
N PHE A 37 6.41 0.87 2.01
CA PHE A 37 6.14 0.45 0.65
C PHE A 37 5.43 -0.89 0.67
N THR A 38 4.22 -0.94 0.12
CA THR A 38 3.46 -2.19 -0.02
C THR A 38 3.33 -2.60 -1.48
N GLY A 39 3.38 -3.89 -1.75
CA GLY A 39 3.21 -4.43 -3.10
C GLY A 39 2.65 -5.85 -3.11
N GLU A 40 1.75 -6.13 -4.05
CA GLU A 40 1.24 -7.47 -4.30
C GLU A 40 2.09 -8.20 -5.34
N PHE A 41 2.41 -9.46 -5.07
CA PHE A 41 3.17 -10.31 -5.99
C PHE A 41 2.52 -11.71 -6.09
N PRO A 42 2.65 -12.39 -7.24
CA PRO A 42 2.15 -13.75 -7.38
C PRO A 42 2.92 -14.74 -6.51
N GLY A 43 2.23 -15.79 -6.06
CA GLY A 43 2.78 -16.85 -5.21
C GLY A 43 2.40 -16.71 -3.73
N LYS A 44 2.90 -17.62 -2.91
CA LYS A 44 2.79 -17.59 -1.44
C LYS A 44 4.09 -17.10 -0.82
N CYS A 45 4.07 -16.73 0.45
CA CYS A 45 5.27 -16.40 1.21
C CYS A 45 6.15 -17.64 1.40
N GLY A 46 5.63 -18.69 2.03
CA GLY A 46 6.45 -19.85 2.41
C GLY A 46 7.70 -19.45 3.22
N ASN A 47 8.69 -20.33 3.32
CA ASN A 47 9.91 -20.08 4.12
C ASN A 47 10.80 -18.96 3.54
N ASN A 48 10.73 -18.73 2.23
CA ASN A 48 11.56 -17.75 1.53
C ASN A 48 10.82 -16.45 1.18
N GLY A 49 9.59 -16.26 1.68
CA GLY A 49 8.72 -15.16 1.27
C GLY A 49 9.33 -13.79 1.50
N ARG A 50 9.99 -13.62 2.66
CA ARG A 50 10.71 -12.39 3.00
C ARG A 50 11.79 -12.06 1.97
N LYS A 51 12.64 -13.02 1.61
CA LYS A 51 13.72 -12.82 0.62
C LYS A 51 13.14 -12.44 -0.74
N MET A 52 12.11 -13.16 -1.18
CA MET A 52 11.47 -12.88 -2.45
C MET A 52 10.77 -11.50 -2.48
N CYS A 53 10.21 -11.04 -1.37
CA CYS A 53 9.67 -9.68 -1.23
C CYS A 53 10.75 -8.61 -1.40
N VAL A 54 11.90 -8.76 -0.72
CA VAL A 54 13.04 -7.84 -0.85
C VAL A 54 13.51 -7.77 -2.31
N GLU A 55 13.68 -8.92 -2.97
CA GLU A 55 14.09 -8.99 -4.39
C GLU A 55 13.06 -8.33 -5.33
N ALA A 56 11.78 -8.60 -5.12
CA ALA A 56 10.71 -8.06 -5.96
C ALA A 56 10.55 -6.54 -5.78
N MET A 57 10.66 -6.04 -4.55
CA MET A 57 10.61 -4.61 -4.25
C MET A 57 11.85 -3.89 -4.77
N ASN A 58 13.04 -4.48 -4.65
CA ASN A 58 14.27 -3.96 -5.27
C ASN A 58 14.15 -3.87 -6.80
N LYS A 59 13.46 -4.83 -7.43
CA LYS A 59 13.22 -4.80 -8.88
C LYS A 59 12.20 -3.72 -9.26
N LYS A 60 11.15 -3.54 -8.48
CA LYS A 60 10.12 -2.49 -8.68
C LYS A 60 10.70 -1.09 -8.51
N ASN A 61 11.57 -0.90 -7.51
CA ASN A 61 12.15 0.39 -7.15
C ASN A 61 13.46 0.71 -7.88
N LYS A 62 13.73 0.09 -9.05
CA LYS A 62 14.91 0.42 -9.88
C LYS A 62 14.99 1.89 -10.32
N GLY A 63 13.97 2.70 -10.05
CA GLY A 63 13.92 4.14 -10.34
C GLY A 63 13.87 5.08 -9.12
N SER A 64 13.90 4.59 -7.87
CA SER A 64 14.02 5.50 -6.71
C SER A 64 15.49 5.72 -6.36
N PRO A 65 16.04 6.94 -6.53
CA PRO A 65 17.36 7.27 -6.02
C PRO A 65 17.24 7.40 -4.50
N GLY A 66 17.81 6.43 -3.77
CA GLY A 66 17.77 6.42 -2.32
C GLY A 66 18.71 5.37 -1.76
N GLU A 67 19.88 5.84 -1.31
CA GLU A 67 21.07 5.12 -0.86
C GLU A 67 20.91 4.17 0.35
N ASN A 68 19.70 3.73 0.69
CA ASN A 68 19.44 3.00 1.95
C ASN A 68 19.00 1.54 1.77
N LYS A 69 19.50 0.85 0.73
CA LYS A 69 19.25 -0.61 0.53
C LYS A 69 19.66 -1.48 1.73
N LYS A 70 20.49 -0.98 2.65
CA LYS A 70 20.99 -1.73 3.82
C LYS A 70 19.94 -1.90 4.93
N ASN A 71 18.87 -1.09 4.95
CA ASN A 71 17.91 -1.07 6.06
C ASN A 71 16.46 -1.41 5.64
N LEU A 72 16.27 -2.00 4.46
CA LEU A 72 14.94 -2.39 4.00
C LEU A 72 14.41 -3.57 4.84
N ARG A 73 13.47 -3.30 5.73
CA ARG A 73 12.80 -4.33 6.54
C ARG A 73 11.52 -4.73 5.85
N CYS A 74 11.49 -5.91 5.25
CA CYS A 74 10.30 -6.43 4.58
C CYS A 74 9.62 -7.55 5.38
N GLU A 75 8.30 -7.52 5.37
CA GLU A 75 7.41 -8.55 5.86
C GLU A 75 6.64 -9.13 4.67
N CYS A 76 6.29 -10.41 4.77
CA CYS A 76 5.54 -11.13 3.76
C CYS A 76 4.28 -11.69 4.40
N PHE A 77 3.13 -11.38 3.82
CA PHE A 77 1.83 -11.89 4.22
C PHE A 77 1.22 -12.69 3.07
N ASP A 78 0.71 -13.88 3.34
CA ASP A 78 -0.10 -14.59 2.35
C ASP A 78 -1.43 -13.84 2.19
N ASN A 79 -1.79 -13.48 0.96
CA ASN A 79 -3.08 -12.85 0.71
C ASN A 79 -4.16 -13.93 0.88
N PRO A 80 -5.10 -13.78 1.83
CA PRO A 80 -6.16 -14.76 2.03
C PRO A 80 -7.09 -14.87 0.81
N VAL A 81 -7.10 -13.83 -0.04
CA VAL A 81 -7.91 -13.79 -1.25
C VAL A 81 -7.14 -14.37 -2.43
N VAL A 82 -7.63 -15.49 -2.95
CA VAL A 82 -7.14 -16.07 -4.20
C VAL A 82 -7.91 -15.44 -5.36
N ILE A 83 -7.34 -14.39 -5.97
CA ILE A 83 -7.91 -13.79 -7.18
C ILE A 83 -7.50 -14.66 -8.37
N LEU A 84 -8.48 -15.13 -9.16
CA LEU A 84 -8.26 -15.96 -10.36
C LEU A 84 -7.58 -17.32 -10.09
N GLY A 85 -7.77 -17.91 -8.91
CA GLY A 85 -7.19 -19.22 -8.57
C GLY A 85 -5.67 -19.20 -8.34
N ARG A 86 -5.03 -18.03 -8.40
CA ARG A 86 -3.58 -17.89 -8.17
C ARG A 86 -3.34 -17.26 -6.80
N PRO A 87 -2.56 -17.91 -5.91
CA PRO A 87 -2.21 -17.30 -4.64
C PRO A 87 -1.41 -16.02 -4.89
N LYS A 88 -1.70 -15.01 -4.08
CA LYS A 88 -0.90 -13.80 -4.02
C LYS A 88 -0.25 -13.69 -2.65
N ARG A 89 0.87 -12.98 -2.60
CA ARG A 89 1.51 -12.54 -1.37
C ARG A 89 1.57 -11.02 -1.37
N ILE A 90 1.47 -10.46 -0.18
CA ILE A 90 1.58 -9.04 0.09
C ILE A 90 2.95 -8.82 0.73
N CYS A 91 3.75 -7.97 0.11
CA CYS A 91 5.05 -7.57 0.62
C CYS A 91 4.92 -6.17 1.21
N ARG A 92 5.21 -6.03 2.50
CA ARG A 92 5.21 -4.74 3.23
C ARG A 92 6.64 -4.44 3.64
N CYS A 93 7.24 -3.41 3.07
CA CYS A 93 8.62 -3.04 3.32
C CYS A 93 8.71 -1.67 3.95
N ARG A 94 9.57 -1.51 4.95
CA ARG A 94 9.87 -0.24 5.61
C ARG A 94 11.31 0.13 5.36
N ASN A 95 11.55 1.39 5.05
CA ASN A 95 12.88 1.97 4.94
C ASN A 95 12.91 3.31 5.66
N ASN A 96 14.06 3.68 6.19
CA ASN A 96 14.20 5.03 6.72
C ASN A 96 14.31 6.02 5.55
N CYS A 97 13.39 6.98 5.52
CA CYS A 97 13.37 8.15 4.67
C CYS A 97 12.90 9.31 5.58
#